data_AF-A0A2A8BSL5-F1
#
_entry.id   AF-A0A2A8BSL5-F1
#
_cell.length_a   1.000
_cell.length_b   1.000
_cell.length_c   1.000
_cell.angle_alpha   90.00
_cell.angle_beta   90.00
_cell.angle_gamma   90.00
#
_symmetry.space_group_name_H-M   'P 1'
#
loop_
_entity.id
_entity.type
_entity.pdbx_description
1 polymer ?
#
loop_
_entity_poly.entity_id
_entity_poly.type
_entity_poly.pdbx_seq_one_letter_code
_entity_poly.pdbx_strand_id
1 'polypeptide(L)'
;MELFFNTDLCKETDITTALLAEYIKDVCELEETNEVIISGEEFEDSIGIKVLSTERTLRKVRDSGYITYLFKQKKCEFHIKLVKVPPEADNTMYKFDNKGQFSPKRMLIKTILKEYGGWMNSVEVGLASDGIFSKDAANAALNDMARKGELLKENVTKESRGDGTCGRRIVFKLVEGV
;
A
#
# COMPACT_ATOMS: atom_id res chain seq x y z
N MET A 1 -16.68 9.35 1.94
CA MET A 1 -16.00 8.91 0.72
C MET A 1 -15.27 7.63 1.10
N GLU A 2 -15.67 6.47 0.60
CA GLU A 2 -15.02 5.22 0.98
C GLU A 2 -13.62 5.19 0.34
N LEU A 3 -12.59 5.17 1.19
CA LEU A 3 -11.20 5.08 0.77
C LEU A 3 -10.94 3.66 0.28
N PHE A 4 -11.15 3.43 -1.02
CA PHE A 4 -10.85 2.16 -1.64
C PHE A 4 -9.34 1.94 -1.70
N PHE A 5 -8.93 0.75 -1.26
CA PHE A 5 -7.58 0.22 -1.40
C PHE A 5 -7.14 0.33 -2.86
N ASN A 6 -6.18 1.22 -3.17
CA ASN A 6 -5.77 1.48 -4.56
C ASN A 6 -4.90 0.33 -5.09
N THR A 7 -5.58 -0.69 -5.60
CA THR A 7 -5.01 -1.94 -6.08
C THR A 7 -4.00 -1.77 -7.22
N ASP A 8 -4.08 -0.70 -8.00
CA ASP A 8 -3.16 -0.49 -9.13
C ASP A 8 -1.78 -0.03 -8.65
N LEU A 9 -1.73 0.85 -7.65
CA LEU A 9 -0.47 1.28 -7.03
C LEU A 9 0.16 0.17 -6.14
N CYS A 10 -0.64 -0.77 -5.61
CA CYS A 10 -0.14 -1.98 -4.93
C CYS A 10 0.48 -3.01 -5.90
N LYS A 11 -0.03 -3.10 -7.14
CA LYS A 11 0.55 -3.96 -8.18
C LYS A 11 1.90 -3.46 -8.68
N GLU A 12 2.08 -2.13 -8.75
CA GLU A 12 3.33 -1.48 -9.15
C GLU A 12 4.47 -1.65 -8.12
N THR A 13 4.13 -1.98 -6.87
CA THR A 13 5.05 -1.99 -5.73
C THR A 13 5.31 -3.38 -5.13
N ASP A 14 4.81 -4.45 -5.76
CA ASP A 14 4.87 -5.85 -5.29
C ASP A 14 4.28 -6.11 -3.88
N ILE A 15 3.59 -5.12 -3.32
CA ILE A 15 2.95 -5.12 -1.99
C ILE A 15 1.86 -6.17 -1.88
N THR A 16 1.14 -6.42 -2.98
CA THR A 16 0.12 -7.47 -3.03
C THR A 16 0.71 -8.85 -2.75
N THR A 17 1.98 -9.10 -3.09
CA THR A 17 2.62 -10.41 -2.88
C THR A 17 2.84 -10.70 -1.39
N ALA A 18 3.35 -9.72 -0.64
CA ALA A 18 3.56 -9.86 0.80
C ALA A 18 2.22 -9.95 1.56
N LEU A 19 1.24 -9.10 1.21
CA LEU A 19 -0.10 -9.15 1.81
C LEU A 19 -0.77 -10.50 1.59
N LEU A 20 -0.71 -11.05 0.38
CA LEU A 20 -1.31 -12.36 0.13
C LEU A 20 -0.61 -13.47 0.91
N ALA A 21 0.72 -13.42 1.03
CA ALA A 21 1.46 -14.44 1.75
C ALA A 21 1.16 -14.42 3.26
N GLU A 22 1.06 -13.24 3.86
CA GLU A 22 0.65 -13.06 5.25
C GLU A 22 -0.80 -13.51 5.46
N TYR A 23 -1.73 -13.05 4.63
CA TYR A 23 -3.13 -13.47 4.72
C TYR A 23 -3.29 -14.99 4.65
N ILE A 24 -2.59 -15.67 3.73
CA ILE A 24 -2.62 -17.14 3.65
C ILE A 24 -2.08 -17.79 4.92
N LYS A 25 -0.99 -17.25 5.49
CA LYS A 25 -0.43 -17.75 6.75
C LYS A 25 -1.46 -17.63 7.88
N ASP A 26 -2.09 -16.47 8.02
CA ASP A 26 -3.06 -16.21 9.09
C ASP A 26 -4.31 -17.10 8.97
N VAL A 27 -4.80 -17.32 7.75
CA VAL A 27 -5.93 -18.26 7.52
C VAL A 27 -5.52 -19.69 7.85
N CYS A 28 -4.33 -20.13 7.44
CA CYS A 28 -3.80 -21.45 7.81
C CYS A 28 -3.64 -21.61 9.33
N GLU A 29 -3.16 -20.59 10.04
CA GLU A 29 -3.02 -20.60 11.49
C GLU A 29 -4.38 -20.64 12.20
N LEU A 30 -5.36 -19.86 11.72
CA LEU A 30 -6.72 -19.84 12.26
C LEU A 30 -7.44 -21.19 12.09
N GLU A 31 -7.27 -21.82 10.94
CA GLU A 31 -7.87 -23.11 10.60
C GLU A 31 -7.04 -24.31 11.11
N GLU A 32 -5.93 -24.06 11.81
CA GLU A 32 -4.99 -25.06 12.33
C GLU A 32 -4.54 -26.08 11.26
N THR A 33 -4.37 -25.62 10.02
CA THR A 33 -4.06 -26.45 8.84
C THR A 33 -3.04 -25.77 7.94
N ASN A 34 -2.30 -26.57 7.17
CA ASN A 34 -1.40 -26.05 6.12
C ASN A 34 -2.06 -26.01 4.74
N GLU A 35 -3.33 -26.42 4.63
CA GLU A 35 -4.07 -26.47 3.37
C GLU A 35 -5.43 -25.77 3.55
N VAL A 36 -5.68 -24.77 2.70
CA VAL A 36 -6.88 -23.93 2.76
C VAL A 36 -7.48 -23.78 1.37
N ILE A 37 -8.78 -23.53 1.33
CA ILE A 37 -9.51 -23.21 0.09
C ILE A 37 -10.06 -21.82 0.27
N ILE A 38 -9.55 -20.86 -0.51
CA ILE A 38 -9.98 -19.46 -0.44
C ILE A 38 -10.68 -19.13 -1.75
N SER A 39 -11.88 -18.58 -1.67
CA SER A 39 -12.62 -18.18 -2.87
C SER A 39 -12.11 -16.85 -3.44
N GLY A 40 -12.37 -16.62 -4.73
CA GLY A 40 -12.05 -15.35 -5.37
C GLY A 40 -12.80 -14.15 -4.78
N GLU A 41 -14.04 -14.37 -4.32
CA GLU A 41 -14.86 -13.38 -3.61
C GLU A 41 -14.25 -13.04 -2.26
N GLU A 42 -13.82 -14.06 -1.50
CA GLU A 42 -13.18 -13.88 -0.19
C GLU A 42 -11.86 -13.10 -0.28
N PHE A 43 -11.08 -13.28 -1.35
CA PHE A 43 -9.91 -12.44 -1.65
C PHE A 43 -10.28 -10.98 -1.98
N GLU A 44 -11.40 -10.76 -2.65
CA GLU A 44 -11.89 -9.43 -2.97
C GLU A 44 -12.42 -8.73 -1.71
N ASP A 45 -13.14 -9.44 -0.85
CA ASP A 45 -13.69 -8.91 0.40
C ASP A 45 -12.61 -8.66 1.46
N SER A 46 -11.65 -9.58 1.61
CA SER A 46 -10.64 -9.50 2.68
C SER A 46 -9.49 -8.57 2.34
N ILE A 47 -9.09 -8.51 1.07
CA ILE A 47 -7.86 -7.80 0.65
C ILE A 47 -8.12 -6.81 -0.49
N GLY A 48 -9.34 -6.72 -1.02
CA GLY A 48 -9.68 -5.81 -2.10
C GLY A 48 -9.14 -6.21 -3.47
N ILE A 49 -8.70 -7.46 -3.67
CA ILE A 49 -8.00 -7.87 -4.90
C ILE A 49 -8.89 -8.77 -5.77
N LYS A 50 -9.16 -8.31 -7.00
CA LYS A 50 -9.90 -9.08 -8.01
C LYS A 50 -9.21 -10.40 -8.35
N VAL A 51 -10.01 -11.44 -8.59
CA VAL A 51 -9.60 -12.83 -8.89
C VAL A 51 -8.42 -12.95 -9.88
N LEU A 52 -8.46 -12.26 -11.02
CA LEU A 52 -7.38 -12.33 -12.02
C LEU A 52 -6.05 -11.73 -11.51
N SER A 53 -6.13 -10.73 -10.63
CA SER A 53 -4.95 -10.13 -10.00
C SER A 53 -4.43 -11.01 -8.86
N THR A 54 -5.34 -11.66 -8.13
CA THR A 54 -5.03 -12.67 -7.11
C THR A 54 -4.23 -13.81 -7.75
N GLU A 55 -4.69 -14.39 -8.86
CA GLU A 55 -3.99 -15.50 -9.50
C GLU A 55 -2.56 -15.12 -9.93
N ARG A 56 -2.37 -13.93 -10.54
CA ARG A 56 -1.03 -13.44 -10.92
C ARG A 56 -0.13 -13.23 -9.71
N THR A 57 -0.68 -12.73 -8.62
CA THR A 57 0.08 -12.44 -7.39
C THR A 57 0.44 -13.74 -6.65
N LEU A 58 -0.48 -14.72 -6.60
CA LEU A 58 -0.22 -16.05 -6.04
C LEU A 58 0.91 -16.78 -6.78
N ARG A 59 1.08 -16.58 -8.09
CA ARG A 59 2.25 -17.10 -8.81
C ARG A 59 3.56 -16.56 -8.23
N LYS A 60 3.62 -15.26 -7.91
CA LYS A 60 4.82 -14.65 -7.28
C LYS A 60 5.07 -15.20 -5.87
N VAL A 61 4.02 -15.38 -5.07
CA VAL A 61 4.13 -16.00 -3.73
C VAL A 61 4.65 -17.44 -3.83
N ARG A 62 4.14 -18.20 -4.80
CA ARG A 62 4.61 -19.55 -5.13
C ARG A 62 6.07 -19.55 -5.58
N ASP A 63 6.45 -18.63 -6.46
CA ASP A 63 7.82 -18.54 -6.99
C ASP A 63 8.83 -18.17 -5.90
N SER A 64 8.37 -17.49 -4.85
CA SER A 64 9.13 -17.26 -3.61
C SER A 64 9.27 -18.51 -2.73
N GLY A 65 8.57 -19.60 -3.07
CA GLY A 65 8.59 -20.89 -2.41
C GLY A 65 7.71 -21.01 -1.16
N TYR A 66 6.90 -20.00 -0.83
CA TYR A 66 6.08 -20.01 0.40
C TYR A 66 4.90 -20.97 0.30
N ILE A 67 4.31 -21.07 -0.89
CA ILE A 67 3.09 -21.84 -1.13
C ILE A 67 3.21 -22.69 -2.39
N THR A 68 2.33 -23.69 -2.49
CA THR A 68 1.83 -24.21 -3.76
C THR A 68 0.34 -23.93 -3.85
N TYR A 69 -0.21 -23.84 -5.07
CA TYR A 69 -1.65 -23.67 -5.22
C TYR A 69 -2.19 -24.26 -6.51
N LEU A 70 -3.47 -24.60 -6.51
CA LEU A 70 -4.27 -24.99 -7.66
C LEU A 70 -5.47 -24.04 -7.78
N PHE A 71 -5.63 -23.40 -8.94
CA PHE A 71 -6.79 -22.55 -9.22
C PHE A 71 -7.87 -23.33 -9.99
N LYS A 72 -9.03 -23.51 -9.35
CA LYS A 72 -10.22 -24.10 -9.98
C LYS A 72 -11.09 -22.99 -10.58
N GLN A 73 -10.74 -22.57 -11.79
CA GLN A 73 -11.35 -21.43 -12.48
C GLN A 73 -12.88 -21.48 -12.57
N LYS A 74 -13.48 -22.66 -12.79
CA LYS A 74 -14.95 -22.80 -12.87
C LYS A 74 -15.69 -22.49 -11.57
N LYS A 75 -15.00 -22.64 -10.43
CA LYS A 75 -15.54 -22.37 -9.09
C LYS A 75 -14.98 -21.09 -8.49
N CYS A 76 -14.04 -20.44 -9.18
CA CYS A 76 -13.26 -19.33 -8.63
C CYS A 76 -12.60 -19.66 -7.29
N GLU A 77 -12.12 -20.89 -7.09
CA GLU A 77 -11.51 -21.37 -5.84
C GLU A 77 -9.99 -21.53 -5.99
N PHE A 78 -9.24 -21.04 -5.00
CA PHE A 78 -7.81 -21.24 -4.87
C PHE A 78 -7.56 -22.26 -3.75
N HIS A 79 -7.12 -23.45 -4.14
CA HIS A 79 -6.66 -24.47 -3.21
C HIS A 79 -5.19 -24.20 -2.93
N ILE A 80 -4.86 -23.74 -1.72
CA ILE A 80 -3.54 -23.26 -1.37
C ILE A 80 -2.95 -24.17 -0.29
N LYS A 81 -1.68 -24.54 -0.46
CA LYS A 81 -0.91 -25.28 0.52
C LYS A 81 0.31 -24.46 0.93
N LEU A 82 0.45 -24.23 2.23
CA LEU A 82 1.62 -23.62 2.83
C LEU A 82 2.78 -24.64 2.82
N VAL A 83 3.89 -24.25 2.19
CA VAL A 83 5.10 -25.09 2.09
C VAL A 83 6.13 -24.69 3.14
N LYS A 84 6.27 -23.39 3.37
CA LYS A 84 7.10 -22.81 4.43
C LYS A 84 6.37 -21.59 5.00
N VAL A 85 6.55 -21.36 6.30
CA VAL A 85 5.94 -20.22 6.99
C VAL A 85 6.57 -18.93 6.44
N PRO A 86 5.78 -18.03 5.83
CA PRO A 86 6.30 -16.75 5.41
C PRO A 86 6.66 -15.88 6.63
N PRO A 87 7.67 -15.00 6.49
CA PRO A 87 8.04 -14.10 7.57
C PRO A 87 6.84 -13.20 7.93
N GLU A 88 6.60 -13.04 9.22
CA GLU A 88 5.56 -12.16 9.74
C GLU A 88 5.83 -10.72 9.29
N ALA A 89 4.85 -10.09 8.63
CA ALA A 89 5.05 -8.73 8.16
C ALA A 89 5.04 -7.81 9.39
N ASP A 90 6.02 -6.91 9.50
CA ASP A 90 5.86 -5.81 10.45
C ASP A 90 4.89 -4.77 9.88
N ASN A 91 4.56 -3.73 10.66
CA ASN A 91 3.69 -2.63 10.21
C ASN A 91 4.22 -1.88 8.96
N THR A 92 5.40 -2.24 8.46
CA THR A 92 6.03 -1.72 7.25
C THR A 92 6.32 -2.79 6.18
N MET A 93 5.89 -4.04 6.43
CA MET A 93 6.17 -5.27 5.67
C MET A 93 7.66 -5.54 5.40
N TYR A 94 8.54 -5.16 6.33
CA TYR A 94 10.00 -5.15 6.16
C TYR A 94 10.64 -6.54 6.04
N LYS A 95 9.98 -7.60 6.55
CA LYS A 95 10.56 -8.94 6.67
C LYS A 95 10.33 -9.84 5.45
N PHE A 96 9.51 -9.43 4.48
CA PHE A 96 9.31 -10.22 3.27
C PHE A 96 10.47 -10.03 2.29
N ASP A 97 11.08 -11.13 1.84
CA ASP A 97 12.12 -11.14 0.79
C ASP A 97 11.61 -10.69 -0.60
N ASN A 98 10.35 -10.26 -0.69
CA ASN A 98 9.73 -9.67 -1.87
C ASN A 98 9.91 -8.15 -1.79
N LYS A 99 10.77 -7.58 -2.63
CA LYS A 99 11.12 -6.15 -2.60
C LYS A 99 9.89 -5.25 -2.81
N GLY A 100 9.38 -4.65 -1.72
CA GLY A 100 8.33 -3.64 -1.74
C GLY A 100 7.97 -3.18 -0.32
N GLN A 101 8.15 -1.90 0.01
CA GLN A 101 7.79 -1.35 1.33
C GLN A 101 6.34 -0.86 1.31
N PHE A 102 5.41 -1.56 1.97
CA PHE A 102 4.06 -1.01 2.17
C PHE A 102 4.01 -0.14 3.41
N SER A 103 3.64 1.11 3.19
CA SER A 103 3.21 1.99 4.25
C SER A 103 1.83 2.50 3.85
N PRO A 104 0.75 2.08 4.55
CA PRO A 104 -0.60 2.58 4.30
C PRO A 104 -0.67 4.11 4.28
N LYS A 105 0.15 4.74 5.13
CA LYS A 105 0.35 6.20 5.17
C LYS A 105 0.95 6.73 3.88
N ARG A 106 2.06 6.15 3.41
CA ARG A 106 2.71 6.50 2.14
C ARG A 106 1.77 6.31 0.96
N MET A 107 1.01 5.21 0.95
CA MET A 107 0.02 4.88 -0.06
C MET A 107 -1.08 5.94 -0.14
N LEU A 108 -1.68 6.28 1.01
CA LEU A 108 -2.73 7.29 1.09
C LEU A 108 -2.23 8.66 0.61
N ILE A 109 -1.01 9.06 0.97
CA ILE A 109 -0.39 10.30 0.49
C ILE A 109 -0.22 10.27 -1.03
N LYS A 110 0.26 9.17 -1.61
CA LYS A 110 0.39 9.03 -3.07
C LYS A 110 -0.98 9.14 -3.77
N THR A 111 -2.00 8.47 -3.24
CA THR A 111 -3.38 8.56 -3.77
C THR A 111 -3.88 10.00 -3.75
N ILE A 112 -3.78 10.69 -2.60
CA ILE A 112 -4.17 12.09 -2.45
C ILE A 112 -3.42 12.97 -3.47
N LEU A 113 -2.08 12.86 -3.56
CA LEU A 113 -1.31 13.69 -4.49
C LEU A 113 -1.64 13.39 -5.97
N LYS A 114 -1.99 12.14 -6.31
CA LYS A 114 -2.37 11.72 -7.66
C LYS A 114 -3.75 12.23 -8.06
N GLU A 115 -4.75 12.11 -7.18
CA GLU A 115 -6.12 12.56 -7.45
C GLU A 115 -6.23 14.08 -7.53
N TYR A 116 -5.53 14.79 -6.66
CA TYR A 116 -5.57 16.26 -6.63
C TYR A 116 -4.62 16.89 -7.66
N GLY A 117 -3.73 16.10 -8.29
CA GLY A 117 -2.92 16.47 -9.46
C GLY A 117 -1.95 17.65 -9.27
N GLY A 118 -1.77 18.13 -8.04
CA GLY A 118 -1.12 19.41 -7.75
C GLY A 118 -0.10 19.35 -6.62
N TRP A 119 0.63 20.47 -6.46
CA TRP A 119 1.55 20.69 -5.35
C TRP A 119 0.75 20.91 -4.06
N MET A 120 0.89 20.01 -3.08
CA MET A 120 0.17 20.10 -1.81
C MET A 120 1.11 20.20 -0.61
N ASN A 121 0.73 20.98 0.40
CA ASN A 121 1.41 21.04 1.68
C ASN A 121 0.83 20.02 2.69
N SER A 122 1.49 19.85 3.84
CA SER A 122 1.10 18.85 4.84
C SER A 122 -0.27 19.08 5.46
N VAL A 123 -0.76 20.32 5.50
CA VAL A 123 -2.12 20.64 5.99
C VAL A 123 -3.15 20.19 4.97
N GLU A 124 -2.94 20.52 3.69
CA GLU A 124 -3.83 20.12 2.59
C GLU A 124 -3.91 18.59 2.47
N VAL A 125 -2.79 17.89 2.60
CA VAL A 125 -2.75 16.41 2.63
C VAL A 125 -3.46 15.85 3.88
N GLY A 126 -3.26 16.47 5.04
CA GLY A 126 -3.96 16.07 6.27
C GLY A 126 -5.47 16.21 6.16
N LEU A 127 -5.95 17.32 5.59
CA LEU A 127 -7.38 17.56 5.37
C LEU A 127 -7.97 16.61 4.32
N ALA A 128 -7.27 16.39 3.20
CA ALA A 128 -7.71 15.47 2.15
C ALA A 128 -7.75 14.00 2.63
N SER A 129 -7.03 13.69 3.72
CA SER A 129 -7.08 12.37 4.36
C SER A 129 -8.27 12.16 5.31
N ASP A 130 -9.20 13.12 5.41
CA ASP A 130 -10.39 13.07 6.27
C ASP A 130 -10.06 12.75 7.75
N GLY A 131 -8.97 13.33 8.25
CA GLY A 131 -8.53 13.18 9.63
C GLY A 131 -7.65 11.94 9.93
N ILE A 132 -7.35 11.10 8.93
CA ILE A 132 -6.43 9.96 9.10
C ILE A 132 -5.00 10.43 9.40
N PHE A 133 -4.59 11.57 8.85
CA PHE A 133 -3.35 12.25 9.22
C PHE A 133 -3.59 13.51 10.04
N SER A 134 -2.88 13.63 11.15
CA SER A 134 -2.58 14.96 11.70
C SER A 134 -1.62 15.70 10.77
N LYS A 135 -1.61 17.04 10.83
CA LYS A 135 -0.65 17.89 10.09
C LYS A 135 0.80 17.43 10.30
N ASP A 136 1.16 17.08 11.53
CA ASP A 136 2.53 16.70 11.87
C ASP A 136 2.87 15.32 11.33
N ALA A 137 1.92 14.38 11.36
CA ALA A 137 2.08 13.06 10.77
C ALA A 137 2.21 13.13 9.24
N ALA A 138 1.38 13.96 8.57
CA ALA A 138 1.50 14.22 7.14
C ALA A 138 2.84 14.87 6.81
N ASN A 139 3.28 15.86 7.60
CA ASN A 139 4.56 16.53 7.37
C ASN A 139 5.75 15.57 7.51
N ALA A 140 5.78 14.73 8.55
CA ALA A 140 6.83 13.73 8.73
C ALA A 140 6.90 12.76 7.55
N ALA A 141 5.76 12.22 7.12
CA ALA A 141 5.67 11.27 6.02
C ALA A 141 6.07 11.89 4.67
N LEU A 142 5.59 13.10 4.35
CA LEU A 142 5.95 13.81 3.12
C LEU A 142 7.46 14.10 3.04
N ASN A 143 8.09 14.48 4.15
CA ASN A 143 9.54 14.72 4.18
C ASN A 143 10.36 13.43 4.06
N ASP A 144 9.91 12.32 4.64
CA ASP A 144 10.53 11.01 4.47
C ASP A 144 10.45 10.54 3.01
N MET A 145 9.26 10.62 2.40
CA MET A 145 9.03 10.28 0.99
C MET A 145 9.85 11.15 0.03
N ALA A 146 9.95 12.47 0.30
CA ALA A 146 10.79 13.36 -0.48
C ALA A 146 12.28 12.99 -0.37
N ARG A 147 12.76 12.62 0.83
CA ARG A 147 14.15 12.17 1.04
C ARG A 147 14.46 10.88 0.28
N LYS A 148 13.48 10.01 0.12
CA LYS A 148 13.55 8.76 -0.65
C LYS A 148 13.42 8.96 -2.17
N GLY A 149 13.27 10.21 -2.63
CA GLY A 149 13.22 10.55 -4.06
C GLY A 149 11.86 10.31 -4.71
N GLU A 150 10.79 10.10 -3.93
CA GLU A 150 9.46 9.79 -4.46
C GLU A 150 8.62 11.03 -4.73
N LEU A 151 8.92 12.10 -4.00
CA LEU A 151 8.22 13.38 -4.09
C LEU A 151 9.22 14.48 -4.42
N LEU A 152 8.82 15.36 -5.32
CA LEU A 152 9.40 16.68 -5.44
C LEU A 152 8.97 17.53 -4.23
N LYS A 153 9.89 18.35 -3.73
CA LYS A 153 9.67 19.24 -2.58
C LYS A 153 10.07 20.66 -2.97
N GLU A 154 9.17 21.61 -2.82
CA GLU A 154 9.41 23.01 -3.15
C GLU A 154 9.04 23.93 -1.98
N ASN A 155 9.84 24.97 -1.77
CA ASN A 155 9.51 26.05 -0.85
C ASN A 155 8.90 27.21 -1.64
N VAL A 156 7.58 27.36 -1.55
CA VAL A 156 6.79 28.35 -2.30
C VAL A 156 6.43 29.56 -1.44
N THR A 157 7.21 29.84 -0.41
CA THR A 157 7.03 31.02 0.44
C THR A 157 7.39 32.27 -0.36
N LYS A 158 6.46 32.80 -1.16
CA LYS A 158 6.62 34.09 -1.85
C LYS A 158 5.92 35.19 -1.06
N GLU A 159 6.80 35.96 -0.41
CA GLU A 159 6.61 37.29 0.18
C GLU A 159 5.62 37.46 1.34
N SER A 160 6.13 38.17 2.34
CA SER A 160 5.45 38.60 3.55
C SER A 160 4.07 39.16 3.24
N ARG A 161 3.02 38.60 3.86
CA ARG A 161 1.83 39.40 4.15
C ARG A 161 2.31 40.52 5.07
N GLY A 162 1.96 41.78 4.80
CA GLY A 162 2.46 42.97 5.50
C GLY A 162 2.14 43.05 7.00
N ASP A 163 1.86 41.93 7.66
CA ASP A 163 1.50 41.76 9.08
C ASP A 163 2.60 41.09 9.92
N GLY A 164 3.74 40.72 9.31
CA GLY A 164 4.88 40.11 10.01
C GLY A 164 4.79 38.59 10.22
N THR A 165 3.70 37.94 9.82
CA THR A 165 3.55 36.47 9.87
C THR A 165 3.79 35.84 8.51
N CYS A 166 5.07 35.64 8.16
CA CYS A 166 5.45 34.89 6.96
C CYS A 166 5.60 33.40 7.30
N GLY A 167 4.49 32.67 7.31
CA GLY A 167 4.50 31.21 7.53
C GLY A 167 5.19 30.50 6.36
N ARG A 168 6.23 29.70 6.65
CA ARG A 168 6.92 28.88 5.64
C ARG A 168 5.93 27.91 4.99
N ARG A 169 5.71 28.02 3.67
CA ARG A 169 4.88 27.09 2.90
C ARG A 169 5.77 26.16 2.07
N ILE A 170 5.82 24.90 2.50
CA ILE A 170 6.46 23.80 1.77
C ILE A 170 5.37 22.98 1.10
N VAL A 171 5.53 22.71 -0.20
CA VAL A 171 4.62 21.87 -0.98
C VAL A 171 5.37 20.68 -1.57
N PHE A 172 4.61 19.62 -1.87
CA PHE A 172 5.10 18.35 -2.38
C PHE A 172 4.28 17.94 -3.60
N LYS A 173 4.92 17.30 -4.59
CA LYS A 173 4.29 16.71 -5.77
C LYS A 173 4.91 15.34 -6.04
N LEU A 174 4.14 14.41 -6.61
CA LEU A 174 4.70 13.15 -7.11
C LEU A 174 5.72 13.41 -8.23
N VAL A 175 6.81 12.64 -8.23
CA VAL A 175 7.71 12.58 -9.40
C VAL A 175 6.96 11.86 -10.53
N GLU A 176 6.91 12.47 -11.72
CA GLU A 176 6.28 11.85 -12.89
C GLU A 176 7.19 10.74 -13.43
N GLY A 177 6.62 9.54 -13.65
CA GLY A 177 7.34 8.39 -14.21
C GLY A 177 7.95 7.40 -13.21
N VAL A 178 7.54 7.45 -11.93
CA VAL A 178 7.85 6.46 -10.89
C VAL A 178 6.64 5.56 -10.65
#